data_AF-A0A223SC14-F1
#
_entry.id   AF-A0A223SC14-F1
#
_cell.length_a   1.000
_cell.length_b   1.000
_cell.length_c   1.000
_cell.angle_alpha   90.00
_cell.angle_beta   90.00
_cell.angle_gamma   90.00
#
_symmetry.space_group_name_H-M   'P 1'
#
loop_
_entity.id
_entity.type
_entity.pdbx_description
1 polymer ?
#
loop_
_entity_poly.entity_id
_entity_poly.type
_entity_poly.pdbx_seq_one_letter_code
_entity_poly.pdbx_strand_id
1 'polypeptide(L)'
;MANDDGTLLILTAAFGLFGLAFSVLGIVLVRRENVYRTRGVAVPGQVTDVVSRVSSGGGGRRSGPRTYYHPVVAYRTLEGRDIHERATIGTNPPRYSPGQYVQVLYLPESPDRFRVAGDSSGKFTGYAFTIFGLIFIAISVVVLVNGLL
;
A
#
# COMPACT_ATOMS: atom_id res chain seq x y z
N MET A 1 -45.48 -3.92 -8.21
CA MET A 1 -44.73 -2.98 -9.06
C MET A 1 -44.48 -1.68 -8.30
N ALA A 2 -44.01 -1.76 -7.04
CA ALA A 2 -44.02 -0.63 -6.09
C ALA A 2 -42.79 -0.51 -5.19
N ASN A 3 -41.68 -1.23 -5.49
CA ASN A 3 -40.46 -1.17 -4.68
C ASN A 3 -39.21 -0.79 -5.49
N ASP A 4 -39.36 -0.47 -6.77
CA ASP A 4 -38.21 -0.30 -7.67
C ASP A 4 -37.43 0.98 -7.33
N ASP A 5 -38.12 2.07 -7.01
CA ASP A 5 -37.50 3.37 -6.67
C ASP A 5 -36.73 3.32 -5.34
N GLY A 6 -37.33 2.72 -4.31
CA GLY A 6 -36.68 2.56 -3.00
C GLY A 6 -35.46 1.63 -3.06
N THR A 7 -35.54 0.58 -3.89
CA THR A 7 -34.42 -0.35 -4.10
C THR A 7 -33.28 0.33 -4.86
N LEU A 8 -33.57 1.15 -5.86
CA LEU A 8 -32.57 1.92 -6.62
C LEU A 8 -31.85 2.95 -5.74
N LEU A 9 -32.58 3.65 -4.86
CA LEU A 9 -31.99 4.60 -3.91
C LEU A 9 -31.05 3.93 -2.90
N ILE A 10 -31.45 2.79 -2.35
CA ILE A 10 -30.61 2.03 -1.41
C ILE A 10 -29.34 1.51 -2.11
N LEU A 11 -29.46 1.00 -3.34
CA LEU A 11 -28.31 0.53 -4.12
C LEU A 11 -27.34 1.67 -4.47
N THR A 12 -27.84 2.79 -4.97
CA THR A 12 -27.00 3.96 -5.33
C THR A 12 -26.29 4.55 -4.12
N ALA A 13 -26.97 4.67 -2.99
CA ALA A 13 -26.37 5.12 -1.73
C ALA A 13 -25.27 4.17 -1.24
N ALA A 14 -25.51 2.85 -1.29
CA ALA A 14 -24.50 1.85 -0.94
C ALA A 14 -23.26 1.94 -1.84
N PHE A 15 -23.45 2.04 -3.16
CA PHE A 15 -22.35 2.20 -4.11
C PHE A 15 -21.55 3.48 -3.90
N GLY A 16 -22.23 4.61 -3.62
CA GLY A 16 -21.57 5.88 -3.31
C GLY A 16 -20.73 5.79 -2.02
N LEU A 17 -21.26 5.15 -0.97
CA LEU A 17 -20.56 4.97 0.30
C LEU A 17 -19.33 4.06 0.15
N PHE A 18 -19.46 2.95 -0.57
CA PHE A 18 -18.32 2.09 -0.89
C PHE A 18 -17.27 2.84 -1.72
N GLY A 19 -17.70 3.56 -2.77
CA GLY A 19 -16.79 4.38 -3.59
C GLY A 19 -16.02 5.41 -2.77
N LEU A 20 -16.69 6.10 -1.83
CA LEU A 20 -16.05 7.03 -0.90
C LEU A 20 -15.05 6.33 0.02
N ALA A 21 -15.43 5.21 0.63
CA ALA A 21 -14.56 4.46 1.53
C ALA A 21 -13.29 3.94 0.82
N PHE A 22 -13.44 3.38 -0.38
CA PHE A 22 -12.31 2.95 -1.21
C PHE A 22 -11.42 4.12 -1.64
N SER A 23 -12.01 5.27 -1.96
CA SER A 23 -11.25 6.48 -2.33
C SER A 23 -10.44 7.02 -1.15
N VAL A 24 -11.04 7.12 0.04
CA VAL A 24 -10.34 7.55 1.26
C VAL A 24 -9.20 6.59 1.58
N LEU A 25 -9.43 5.28 1.51
CA LEU A 25 -8.40 4.27 1.74
C LEU A 25 -7.25 4.40 0.72
N GLY A 26 -7.58 4.58 -0.57
CA GLY A 26 -6.61 4.82 -1.64
C GLY A 26 -5.75 6.06 -1.39
N ILE A 27 -6.38 7.19 -1.05
CA ILE A 27 -5.69 8.45 -0.74
C ILE A 27 -4.74 8.29 0.46
N VAL A 28 -5.17 7.61 1.53
CA VAL A 28 -4.32 7.36 2.70
C VAL A 28 -3.10 6.52 2.34
N LEU A 29 -3.27 5.48 1.52
CA LEU A 29 -2.17 4.65 1.02
C LEU A 29 -1.17 5.47 0.20
N VAL A 30 -1.64 6.30 -0.73
CA VAL A 30 -0.79 7.18 -1.55
C VAL A 30 -0.05 8.21 -0.70
N ARG A 31 -0.71 8.83 0.29
CA ARG A 31 -0.07 9.79 1.20
C ARG A 31 1.08 9.17 1.99
N ARG A 32 0.92 7.93 2.48
CA ARG A 32 2.00 7.21 3.20
C ARG A 32 3.25 7.04 2.35
N GLU A 33 3.12 6.93 1.03
CA GLU A 33 4.26 6.84 0.14
C GLU A 33 4.90 8.18 -0.19
N ASN A 34 4.09 9.23 -0.24
CA ASN A 34 4.58 10.56 -0.56
C ASN A 34 5.48 11.14 0.55
N VAL A 35 5.26 10.75 1.81
CA VAL A 35 6.11 11.17 2.94
C VAL A 35 7.58 10.78 2.74
N TYR A 36 7.86 9.56 2.30
CA TYR A 36 9.24 9.13 2.00
C TYR A 36 9.81 9.87 0.79
N ARG A 37 8.97 10.24 -0.19
CA ARG A 37 9.42 10.96 -1.38
C ARG A 37 9.86 12.39 -1.11
N THR A 38 9.24 13.06 -0.14
CA THR A 38 9.51 14.47 0.16
C THR A 38 10.42 14.67 1.37
N ARG A 39 10.43 13.72 2.32
CA ARG A 39 11.21 13.81 3.57
C ARG A 39 12.26 12.73 3.74
N GLY A 40 12.29 11.75 2.84
CA GLY A 40 13.24 10.65 2.93
C GLY A 40 14.66 11.12 2.62
N VAL A 41 15.60 10.68 3.45
CA VAL A 41 17.03 10.89 3.23
C VAL A 41 17.62 9.61 2.63
N ALA A 42 18.34 9.76 1.52
CA ALA A 42 18.91 8.65 0.78
C ALA A 42 20.36 8.38 1.21
N VAL A 43 20.65 7.15 1.64
CA VAL A 43 21.99 6.71 2.05
C VAL A 43 22.29 5.31 1.48
N PRO A 44 23.57 4.95 1.27
CA PRO A 44 23.93 3.59 0.92
C PRO A 44 23.68 2.63 2.09
N GLY A 45 23.21 1.43 1.78
CA GLY A 45 23.06 0.33 2.73
C GLY A 45 23.35 -1.02 2.10
N GLN A 46 23.44 -2.05 2.94
CA GLN A 46 23.69 -3.42 2.52
C GLN A 46 22.65 -4.36 3.12
N VAL A 47 22.11 -5.24 2.28
CA VAL A 47 21.24 -6.33 2.74
C VAL A 47 22.13 -7.35 3.44
N THR A 48 21.96 -7.53 4.75
CA THR A 48 22.74 -8.49 5.53
C THR A 48 22.07 -9.85 5.60
N ASP A 49 20.74 -9.88 5.55
CA ASP A 49 19.95 -11.11 5.70
C ASP A 49 18.57 -10.95 5.04
N VAL A 50 17.84 -12.04 4.86
CA VAL A 50 16.46 -12.05 4.35
C VAL A 50 15.60 -12.99 5.19
N VAL A 51 14.70 -12.41 5.98
CA VAL A 51 13.82 -13.17 6.88
C VAL A 51 12.52 -13.52 6.17
N SER A 52 12.13 -14.79 6.18
CA SER A 52 10.83 -15.22 5.66
C SER A 52 9.74 -15.18 6.74
N ARG A 53 8.54 -14.76 6.36
CA ARG A 53 7.33 -14.82 7.20
C ARG A 53 6.22 -15.53 6.45
N VAL A 54 5.63 -16.53 7.09
CA VAL A 54 4.47 -17.25 6.55
C VAL A 54 3.21 -16.54 7.03
N SER A 55 2.41 -16.06 6.08
CA SER A 55 1.06 -15.59 6.33
C SER A 55 0.11 -16.76 6.14
N SER A 56 -0.48 -17.23 7.24
CA SER A 56 -1.61 -18.15 7.23
C SER A 56 -2.82 -17.41 6.67
N GLY A 57 -3.17 -17.63 5.41
CA GLY A 57 -4.26 -16.92 4.75
C GLY A 57 -5.61 -17.19 5.44
N GLY A 58 -6.15 -16.19 6.14
CA GLY A 58 -7.55 -16.18 6.57
C GLY A 58 -8.44 -15.79 5.40
N GLY A 59 -8.84 -16.75 4.58
CA GLY A 59 -9.80 -16.48 3.50
C GLY A 59 -9.85 -17.54 2.40
N GLY A 60 -10.77 -18.50 2.56
CA GLY A 60 -11.22 -19.40 1.50
C GLY A 60 -10.38 -20.68 1.32
N ARG A 61 -11.07 -21.81 1.14
CA ARG A 61 -10.54 -23.20 1.08
C ARG A 61 -9.55 -23.50 -0.07
N ARG A 62 -8.94 -22.49 -0.72
CA ARG A 62 -8.04 -22.66 -1.87
C ARG A 62 -6.74 -21.84 -1.83
N SER A 63 -6.48 -21.03 -0.80
CA SER A 63 -5.17 -20.36 -0.66
C SER A 63 -4.31 -21.11 0.35
N GLY A 64 -3.29 -21.81 -0.13
CA GLY A 64 -2.22 -22.33 0.70
C GLY A 64 -1.43 -21.20 1.40
N PRO A 65 -0.57 -21.54 2.38
CA PRO A 65 0.25 -20.56 3.08
C PRO A 65 1.08 -19.73 2.10
N ARG A 66 1.09 -18.39 2.28
CA ARG A 66 1.94 -17.49 1.48
C ARG A 66 3.14 -17.06 2.29
N THR A 67 4.33 -17.30 1.76
CA THR A 67 5.59 -16.84 2.36
C THR A 67 5.97 -15.49 1.77
N TYR A 68 6.32 -14.53 2.62
CA TYR A 68 6.85 -13.22 2.25
C TYR A 68 8.26 -13.06 2.79
N TYR A 69 9.14 -12.47 1.99
CA TYR A 69 10.56 -12.31 2.31
C TYR A 69 10.87 -10.85 2.61
N HIS A 70 11.43 -10.60 3.79
CA HIS A 70 11.74 -9.28 4.31
C HIS A 70 13.26 -9.12 4.43
N PRO A 71 13.91 -8.27 3.62
CA PRO A 71 15.34 -8.02 3.75
C PRO A 71 15.64 -7.30 5.08
N VAL A 72 16.74 -7.69 5.71
CA VAL A 72 17.37 -6.96 6.81
C VAL A 72 18.51 -6.14 6.22
N VAL A 73 18.50 -4.84 6.48
CA VAL A 73 19.43 -3.89 5.86
C VAL A 73 20.21 -3.18 6.95
N ALA A 74 21.53 -3.18 6.78
CA ALA A 74 22.45 -2.37 7.57
C ALA A 74 22.79 -1.08 6.80
N TYR A 75 22.69 0.06 7.47
CA TYR A 75 23.05 1.36 6.90
C TYR A 75 23.41 2.36 8.00
N ARG A 76 24.08 3.44 7.61
CA ARG A 76 24.45 4.53 8.50
C ARG A 76 23.66 5.78 8.14
N THR A 77 22.99 6.36 9.13
CA THR A 77 22.30 7.65 9.01
C THR A 77 23.30 8.80 8.81
N LEU A 78 22.84 9.95 8.32
CA LEU A 78 23.70 11.15 8.20
C LEU A 78 24.21 11.65 9.56
N GLU A 79 23.47 11.38 10.62
CA GLU A 79 23.82 11.68 12.01
C GLU A 79 24.87 10.69 12.58
N GLY A 80 25.34 9.73 11.79
CA GLY A 80 26.37 8.77 12.17
C GLY A 80 25.86 7.55 12.94
N ARG A 81 24.54 7.41 13.14
CA ARG A 81 23.93 6.25 13.79
C ARG A 81 23.88 5.06 12.84
N ASP A 82 24.38 3.91 13.30
CA ASP A 82 24.24 2.62 12.63
C ASP A 82 22.85 2.05 12.88
N ILE A 83 22.18 1.65 11.80
CA ILE A 83 20.86 1.02 11.81
C ILE A 83 21.00 -0.35 11.19
N HIS A 84 20.41 -1.34 11.85
CA HIS A 84 20.31 -2.70 11.34
C HIS A 84 18.88 -3.16 11.54
N GLU A 85 18.05 -2.97 10.51
CA GLU A 85 16.62 -3.16 10.64
C GLU A 85 16.02 -3.93 9.47
N ARG A 86 14.89 -4.57 9.75
CA ARG A 86 14.13 -5.34 8.76
C ARG A 86 13.15 -4.45 8.03
N ALA A 87 13.09 -4.61 6.70
CA ALA A 87 12.09 -3.94 5.90
C ALA A 87 10.66 -4.33 6.35
N THR A 88 9.82 -3.32 6.55
CA THR A 88 8.42 -3.53 6.96
C THR A 88 7.62 -4.26 5.87
N ILE A 89 7.95 -4.01 4.60
CA ILE A 89 7.30 -4.63 3.44
C ILE A 89 8.15 -5.84 3.01
N GLY A 90 7.50 -6.99 2.88
CA GLY A 90 8.11 -8.20 2.35
C GLY A 90 7.56 -8.51 0.97
N THR A 91 8.36 -9.16 0.13
CA THR A 91 7.97 -9.52 -1.24
C THR A 91 7.92 -11.03 -1.42
N ASN A 92 7.10 -11.49 -2.36
CA ASN A 92 7.12 -12.86 -2.85
C ASN A 92 7.02 -12.82 -4.38
N PRO A 93 8.05 -13.27 -5.14
CA PRO A 93 9.33 -13.86 -4.69
C PRO A 93 10.26 -12.87 -3.94
N PRO A 94 11.34 -13.34 -3.28
CA PRO A 94 12.33 -12.46 -2.66
C PRO A 94 12.96 -11.54 -3.72
N ARG A 95 12.92 -10.23 -3.47
CA ARG A 95 13.46 -9.21 -4.39
C ARG A 95 14.95 -8.92 -4.17
N TYR A 96 15.46 -9.24 -2.99
CA TYR A 96 16.81 -8.89 -2.55
C TYR A 96 17.54 -10.12 -2.00
N SER A 97 18.87 -10.09 -2.08
CA SER A 97 19.74 -11.16 -1.58
C SER A 97 20.75 -10.61 -0.56
N PRO A 98 21.18 -11.43 0.43
CA PRO A 98 22.28 -11.05 1.32
C PRO A 98 23.54 -10.65 0.54
N GLY A 99 24.24 -9.63 1.03
CA GLY A 99 25.41 -9.02 0.39
C GLY A 99 25.10 -7.92 -0.63
N GLN A 100 23.84 -7.78 -1.07
CA GLN A 100 23.46 -6.78 -2.07
C GLN A 100 23.52 -5.36 -1.51
N TYR A 101 24.17 -4.45 -2.23
CA TYR A 101 24.12 -3.02 -1.94
C TYR A 101 22.84 -2.40 -2.49
N VAL A 102 22.18 -1.61 -1.65
CA VAL A 102 20.91 -0.96 -1.95
C VAL A 102 20.96 0.49 -1.50
N GLN A 103 20.18 1.34 -2.15
CA GLN A 103 19.97 2.70 -1.66
C GLN A 103 18.79 2.69 -0.68
N VAL A 104 19.05 3.14 0.54
CA VAL A 104 18.09 3.20 1.65
C VAL A 104 17.53 4.61 1.74
N LEU A 105 16.21 4.70 1.84
CA LEU A 105 15.48 5.93 2.06
C LEU A 105 14.82 5.87 3.43
N TYR A 106 15.41 6.55 4.43
CA TYR A 106 14.91 6.59 5.81
C TYR A 106 14.25 7.93 6.12
N LEU A 107 13.36 7.96 7.12
CA LEU A 107 12.79 9.21 7.63
C LEU A 107 13.62 9.71 8.82
N PRO A 108 14.13 10.95 8.82
CA PRO A 108 14.90 11.49 9.95
C PRO A 108 14.15 11.44 11.29
N GLU A 109 12.82 11.59 11.26
CA GLU A 109 11.98 11.53 12.47
C GLU A 109 11.76 10.09 12.98
N SER A 110 12.09 9.08 12.18
CA SER A 110 11.99 7.65 12.53
C SER A 110 13.02 6.85 11.72
N PRO A 111 14.32 6.92 12.09
CA PRO A 111 15.41 6.32 11.32
C PRO A 111 15.41 4.79 11.37
N ASP A 112 14.58 4.15 12.17
CA ASP A 112 14.28 2.72 12.10
C ASP A 112 13.37 2.37 10.91
N ARG A 113 12.56 3.33 10.45
CA ARG A 113 11.66 3.16 9.31
C ARG A 113 12.34 3.58 8.03
N PHE A 114 12.60 2.58 7.19
CA PHE A 114 13.22 2.78 5.90
C PHE A 114 12.48 2.06 4.77
N ARG A 115 12.82 2.48 3.55
CA ARG A 115 12.46 1.81 2.31
C ARG A 115 13.67 1.67 1.42
N VAL A 116 13.70 0.61 0.61
CA VAL A 116 14.69 0.49 -0.45
C VAL A 116 14.24 1.33 -1.64
N ALA A 117 15.11 2.19 -2.15
CA ALA A 117 14.84 3.02 -3.31
C ALA A 117 14.54 2.12 -4.53
N GLY A 118 13.56 2.53 -5.34
CA GLY A 118 13.08 1.74 -6.48
C GLY A 118 12.04 0.66 -6.13
N ASP A 119 11.74 0.43 -4.85
CA ASP A 119 10.62 -0.42 -4.46
C ASP A 119 9.29 0.35 -4.65
N SER A 120 8.66 0.12 -5.80
CA SER A 120 7.41 0.75 -6.24
C SER A 120 6.17 -0.13 -5.99
N SER A 121 6.34 -1.27 -5.32
CA SER A 121 5.33 -2.33 -5.20
C SER A 121 4.05 -1.88 -4.48
N GLY A 122 4.10 -0.87 -3.60
CA GLY A 122 2.91 -0.27 -2.97
C GLY A 122 2.17 0.80 -3.80
N LYS A 123 2.87 1.43 -4.76
CA LYS A 123 2.38 2.65 -5.44
C LYS A 123 1.23 2.36 -6.37
N PHE A 124 1.40 1.31 -7.17
CA PHE A 124 0.41 0.90 -8.15
C PHE A 124 -0.92 0.55 -7.50
N THR A 125 -0.87 -0.15 -6.36
CA THR A 125 -2.06 -0.55 -5.60
C THR A 125 -2.83 0.68 -5.08
N GLY A 126 -2.14 1.66 -4.50
CA GLY A 126 -2.78 2.90 -4.02
C GLY A 126 -3.47 3.69 -5.12
N TYR A 127 -2.81 3.88 -6.27
CA TYR A 127 -3.41 4.57 -7.42
C TYR A 127 -4.60 3.81 -8.00
N ALA A 128 -4.50 2.49 -8.16
CA ALA A 128 -5.58 1.67 -8.67
C ALA A 128 -6.84 1.77 -7.78
N PHE A 129 -6.69 1.62 -6.45
CA PHE A 129 -7.81 1.77 -5.53
C PHE A 129 -8.45 3.17 -5.57
N THR A 130 -7.63 4.22 -5.71
CA THR A 130 -8.13 5.60 -5.81
C THR A 130 -8.93 5.80 -7.11
N ILE A 131 -8.42 5.33 -8.25
CA ILE A 131 -9.09 5.45 -9.55
C ILE A 131 -10.41 4.66 -9.55
N PHE A 132 -10.39 3.41 -9.09
CA PHE A 132 -11.60 2.60 -9.00
C PHE A 132 -12.65 3.23 -8.07
N GLY A 133 -12.24 3.75 -6.91
CA GLY A 133 -13.13 4.47 -6.01
C GLY A 133 -13.81 5.67 -6.67
N LEU A 134 -13.07 6.48 -7.42
CA LEU A 134 -13.62 7.63 -8.16
C LEU A 134 -14.58 7.21 -9.26
N ILE A 135 -14.31 6.11 -9.98
CA ILE A 135 -15.22 5.57 -11.01
C ILE A 135 -16.55 5.15 -10.38
N PHE A 136 -16.52 4.45 -9.24
CA PHE A 136 -17.76 4.06 -8.53
C PHE A 136 -18.56 5.27 -8.06
N ILE A 137 -17.89 6.32 -7.57
CA ILE A 137 -18.56 7.58 -7.20
C ILE A 137 -19.20 8.22 -8.43
N ALA A 138 -18.49 8.31 -9.56
CA ALA A 138 -19.01 8.90 -10.78
C ALA A 138 -20.25 8.15 -11.30
N ILE A 139 -20.22 6.81 -11.32
CA ILE A 139 -21.37 5.99 -11.72
C ILE A 139 -22.56 6.22 -10.78
N SER A 140 -22.32 6.25 -9.47
CA SER A 140 -23.37 6.52 -8.47
C SER A 140 -24.04 7.88 -8.69
N VAL A 141 -23.25 8.93 -8.94
CA VAL A 141 -23.77 10.27 -9.24
C VAL A 141 -24.57 10.29 -10.53
N VAL A 142 -24.09 9.65 -11.60
CA VAL A 142 -24.80 9.58 -12.88
C VAL A 142 -26.14 8.87 -12.73
N VAL A 143 -26.20 7.73 -12.04
CA VAL A 143 -27.46 7.00 -11.81
C VAL A 143 -28.41 7.83 -10.94
N LEU A 144 -27.91 8.48 -9.89
CA LEU A 144 -28.72 9.33 -9.03
C LEU A 144 -29.37 10.49 -9.80
N VAL A 145 -28.58 11.19 -10.63
CA VAL A 145 -29.07 12.32 -11.43
C VAL A 145 -30.08 11.86 -12.48
N ASN A 146 -29.83 10.75 -13.19
CA ASN A 146 -30.76 10.23 -14.20
C ASN A 146 -32.00 9.56 -13.60
N GLY A 147 -31.96 9.13 -12.35
CA GLY A 147 -33.13 8.60 -11.64
C GLY A 147 -33.99 9.68 -10.97
N LEU A 148 -33.45 10.90 -10.80
CA LEU A 148 -34.17 12.07 -10.26
C LEU A 148 -34.78 12.97 -11.36
N LEU A 149 -34.26 12.89 -12.59
CA LEU A 149 -34.74 13.62 -13.78
C LEU A 149 -35.84 12.82 -14.50
#